data_AF-A9B3D2-F1
#
_entry.id   AF-A9B3D2-F1
#
_cell.length_a   1.000
_cell.length_b   1.000
_cell.length_c   1.000
_cell.angle_alpha   90.00
_cell.angle_beta   90.00
_cell.angle_gamma   90.00
#
_symmetry.space_group_name_H-M   'P 1'
#
loop_
_entity.id
_entity.type
_entity.pdbx_description
1 polymer ?
#
loop_
_entity_poly.entity_id
_entity_poly.type
_entity_poly.pdbx_seq_one_letter_code
_entity_poly.pdbx_strand_id
1 'polypeptide(L)'
;MYGDILSDLCAGMVGGLGVAPGGNIGEHGAVFEATHGSAPKYKNLNKVNPTALILSGELMLRHLGEIEAADRLNAAVATVIAEGKDVTYDLKDDRNDPSAVGTAEMADAIIAKLQA
;
A
#
# COMPACT_ATOMS: atom_id res chain seq x y z
N MET A 1 4.26 22.64 -0.58
CA MET A 1 5.30 22.72 -1.63
C MET A 1 6.54 21.93 -1.26
N TYR A 2 7.33 22.28 -0.23
CA TYR A 2 8.54 21.49 0.10
C TYR A 2 8.24 20.08 0.62
N GLY A 3 7.19 19.92 1.42
CA GLY A 3 6.75 18.61 1.91
C GLY A 3 6.41 17.66 0.76
N ASP A 4 5.68 18.14 -0.24
CA ASP A 4 5.28 17.43 -1.45
C ASP A 4 6.48 16.92 -2.27
N ILE A 5 7.45 17.79 -2.54
CA ILE A 5 8.69 17.43 -3.25
C ILE A 5 9.47 16.35 -2.48
N LEU A 6 9.61 16.53 -1.16
CA LEU A 6 10.37 15.60 -0.34
C LEU A 6 9.66 14.24 -0.20
N SER A 7 8.34 14.23 0.00
CA SER A 7 7.56 12.99 0.11
C SER A 7 7.61 12.18 -1.18
N ASP A 8 7.51 12.83 -2.34
CA ASP A 8 7.57 12.15 -3.64
C ASP A 8 8.96 11.58 -3.92
N LEU A 9 10.01 12.32 -3.58
CA LEU A 9 11.39 11.84 -3.73
C LEU A 9 11.65 10.62 -2.84
N CYS A 10 11.22 10.67 -1.57
CA CYS A 10 11.36 9.56 -0.64
C CYS A 10 10.55 8.35 -1.09
N ALA A 11 9.31 8.53 -1.52
CA ALA A 11 8.49 7.46 -2.05
C ALA A 11 9.15 6.83 -3.30
N GLY A 12 9.62 7.66 -4.23
CA GLY A 12 10.36 7.21 -5.42
C GLY A 12 11.61 6.38 -5.09
N MET A 13 12.32 6.70 -4.01
CA MET A 13 13.53 5.99 -3.59
C MET A 13 13.26 4.57 -3.08
N VAL A 14 12.11 4.30 -2.46
CA VAL A 14 11.83 3.05 -1.74
C VAL A 14 10.85 2.11 -2.44
N GLY A 15 10.45 2.40 -3.69
CA GLY A 15 9.52 1.55 -4.45
C GLY A 15 8.35 2.30 -5.11
N GLY A 16 8.32 3.63 -5.00
CA GLY A 16 7.34 4.50 -5.64
C GLY A 16 6.09 4.79 -4.80
N LEU A 17 5.24 5.67 -5.33
CA LEU A 17 4.01 6.11 -4.67
C LEU A 17 2.96 4.99 -4.48
N GLY A 18 3.11 3.85 -5.17
CA GLY A 18 2.19 2.70 -5.05
C GLY A 18 2.24 2.00 -3.69
N VAL A 19 3.29 2.27 -2.91
CA VAL A 19 3.49 1.71 -1.55
C VAL A 19 3.56 2.78 -0.46
N ALA A 20 3.42 4.07 -0.81
CA ALA A 20 3.50 5.16 0.13
C ALA A 20 2.14 5.41 0.81
N PRO A 21 2.03 5.26 2.14
CA PRO A 21 0.83 5.63 2.87
C PRO A 21 0.76 7.13 3.14
N GLY A 22 -0.44 7.61 3.45
CA GLY A 22 -0.73 9.02 3.71
C GLY A 22 -1.76 9.21 4.82
N GLY A 23 -1.63 10.33 5.53
CA GLY A 23 -2.56 10.74 6.57
C GLY A 23 -2.51 12.24 6.80
N ASN A 24 -3.68 12.87 6.83
CA ASN A 24 -3.86 14.27 7.19
C ASN A 24 -4.47 14.33 8.60
N ILE A 25 -3.73 14.84 9.56
CA ILE A 25 -4.14 14.91 10.98
C ILE A 25 -4.43 16.37 11.33
N GLY A 26 -5.64 16.63 11.81
CA GLY A 26 -6.08 17.95 12.30
C GLY A 26 -6.55 17.88 13.75
N GLU A 27 -6.92 19.04 14.29
CA GLU A 27 -7.36 19.19 15.69
C GLU A 27 -8.63 18.39 16.02
N HIS A 28 -9.53 18.24 15.05
CA HIS A 28 -10.86 17.63 15.24
C HIS A 28 -11.05 16.31 14.48
N GLY A 29 -9.99 15.78 13.87
CA GLY A 29 -10.08 14.53 13.12
C GLY A 29 -8.86 14.25 12.26
N ALA A 30 -8.80 13.03 11.73
CA ALA A 30 -7.77 12.57 10.84
C ALA A 30 -8.38 11.86 9.62
N VAL A 31 -7.76 12.02 8.46
CA VAL A 31 -8.14 11.36 7.20
C VAL A 31 -6.92 10.62 6.68
N PHE A 32 -7.06 9.31 6.49
CA PHE A 32 -5.99 8.45 5.95
C PHE A 32 -6.32 8.09 4.52
N GLU A 33 -5.37 8.27 3.62
CA GLU A 33 -5.57 8.14 2.18
C GLU A 33 -4.29 7.65 1.49
N ALA A 34 -4.43 7.00 0.34
CA ALA A 34 -3.26 6.65 -0.48
C ALA A 34 -2.64 7.93 -1.06
N THR A 35 -1.31 8.02 -1.09
CA THR A 35 -0.61 9.21 -1.63
C THR A 35 -0.78 9.33 -3.15
N HIS A 36 -0.98 8.21 -3.86
CA HIS A 36 -1.13 8.23 -5.31
C HIS A 36 -2.48 8.80 -5.76
N GLY A 37 -2.51 9.33 -6.99
CA GLY A 37 -3.75 9.80 -7.63
C GLY A 37 -4.69 8.68 -8.11
N SER A 38 -5.75 9.06 -8.81
CA SER A 38 -6.86 8.17 -9.21
C SER A 38 -6.55 7.16 -10.33
N ALA A 39 -5.43 7.31 -11.02
CA ALA A 39 -4.98 6.48 -12.14
C ALA A 39 -6.11 5.96 -13.07
N PRO A 40 -6.89 6.84 -13.74
CA PRO A 40 -8.16 6.46 -14.40
C PRO A 40 -8.04 5.34 -15.45
N LYS A 41 -6.88 5.23 -16.09
CA LYS A 41 -6.58 4.18 -17.08
C LYS A 41 -6.61 2.75 -16.53
N TYR A 42 -6.57 2.58 -15.20
CA TYR A 42 -6.62 1.27 -14.54
C TYR A 42 -7.94 0.99 -13.82
N LYS A 43 -8.92 1.90 -13.93
CA LYS A 43 -10.23 1.73 -13.29
C LYS A 43 -10.88 0.40 -13.75
N ASN A 44 -11.38 -0.37 -12.79
CA ASN A 44 -12.07 -1.65 -13.00
C ASN A 44 -11.23 -2.74 -13.70
N LEU A 45 -9.91 -2.61 -13.73
CA LEU A 45 -9.03 -3.61 -14.37
C LEU A 45 -8.45 -4.64 -13.40
N ASN A 46 -8.76 -4.53 -12.09
CA ASN A 46 -8.16 -5.37 -11.05
C ASN A 46 -6.62 -5.46 -11.17
N LYS A 47 -5.95 -4.31 -11.35
CA LYS A 47 -4.54 -4.27 -11.78
C LYS A 47 -3.61 -3.48 -10.86
N VAL A 48 -4.13 -2.51 -10.12
CA VAL A 48 -3.30 -1.58 -9.35
C VAL A 48 -2.89 -2.17 -8.01
N ASN A 49 -1.70 -1.80 -7.55
CA ASN A 49 -1.21 -2.13 -6.23
C ASN A 49 -2.09 -1.51 -5.12
N PRO A 50 -2.69 -2.32 -4.22
CA PRO A 50 -3.51 -1.80 -3.13
C PRO A 50 -2.69 -1.33 -1.91
N THR A 51 -1.37 -1.52 -1.91
CA THR A 51 -0.50 -1.38 -0.73
C THR A 51 -0.58 0.01 -0.09
N ALA A 52 -0.48 1.09 -0.87
CA ALA A 52 -0.55 2.45 -0.33
C ALA A 52 -1.82 2.68 0.52
N LEU A 53 -2.99 2.27 0.02
CA LEU A 53 -4.25 2.44 0.74
C LEU A 53 -4.34 1.55 1.99
N ILE A 54 -3.87 0.30 1.88
CA ILE A 54 -3.83 -0.63 3.01
C ILE A 54 -2.93 -0.10 4.12
N LEU A 55 -1.74 0.40 3.78
CA LEU A 55 -0.81 1.00 4.74
C LEU A 55 -1.33 2.33 5.30
N SER A 56 -2.13 3.10 4.57
CA SER A 56 -2.86 4.24 5.15
C SER A 56 -3.88 3.78 6.20
N GLY A 57 -4.55 2.65 5.96
CA GLY A 57 -5.37 1.98 6.98
C GLY A 57 -4.57 1.51 8.20
N GLU A 58 -3.33 1.05 7.99
CA GLU A 58 -2.40 0.73 9.08
C GLU A 58 -2.04 1.97 9.93
N LEU A 59 -1.75 3.12 9.29
CA LEU A 59 -1.52 4.38 10.00
C LEU A 59 -2.76 4.80 10.80
N MET A 60 -3.96 4.57 10.27
CA MET A 60 -5.22 4.82 10.98
C MET A 60 -5.34 3.95 12.22
N LEU A 61 -5.05 2.65 12.13
CA LEU A 61 -5.06 1.75 13.29
C LEU A 61 -4.10 2.24 14.37
N ARG A 62 -2.88 2.66 13.99
CA ARG A 62 -1.93 3.25 14.94
C ARG A 62 -2.48 4.51 15.60
N HIS A 63 -3.12 5.38 14.83
CA HIS A 63 -3.72 6.61 15.34
C HIS A 63 -4.87 6.33 16.33
N LEU A 64 -5.61 5.25 16.14
CA LEU A 64 -6.66 4.79 17.06
C LEU A 64 -6.14 4.06 18.30
N GLY A 65 -4.84 3.80 18.39
CA GLY A 65 -4.23 3.03 19.49
C GLY A 65 -4.30 1.51 19.31
N GLU A 66 -4.77 1.03 18.16
CA GLU A 66 -4.87 -0.39 17.80
C GLU A 66 -3.52 -0.93 17.31
N ILE A 67 -2.49 -0.83 18.17
CA ILE A 67 -1.09 -1.08 17.78
C ILE A 67 -0.86 -2.52 17.32
N GLU A 68 -1.43 -3.51 18.02
CA GLU A 68 -1.27 -4.91 17.65
C GLU A 68 -1.88 -5.22 16.28
N ALA A 69 -3.03 -4.63 15.96
CA ALA A 69 -3.66 -4.78 14.66
C ALA A 69 -2.83 -4.11 13.55
N ALA A 70 -2.29 -2.93 13.82
CA ALA A 70 -1.40 -2.23 12.89
C ALA A 70 -0.12 -3.03 12.60
N ASP A 71 0.55 -3.53 13.65
CA ASP A 71 1.77 -4.32 13.51
C ASP A 71 1.53 -5.61 12.72
N ARG A 72 0.41 -6.31 12.98
CA ARG A 72 0.02 -7.50 12.21
C ARG A 72 -0.22 -7.18 10.74
N LEU A 73 -0.91 -6.08 10.44
CA LEU A 73 -1.16 -5.66 9.06
C LEU A 73 0.13 -5.29 8.34
N ASN A 74 1.01 -4.53 9.00
CA ASN A 74 2.32 -4.16 8.46
C ASN A 74 3.16 -5.41 8.15
N ALA A 75 3.24 -6.36 9.08
CA ALA A 75 3.98 -7.61 8.91
C ALA A 75 3.42 -8.48 7.78
N ALA A 76 2.09 -8.56 7.65
CA ALA A 76 1.45 -9.30 6.57
C ALA A 76 1.79 -8.72 5.20
N VAL A 77 1.67 -7.39 5.04
CA VAL A 77 2.06 -6.68 3.80
C VAL A 77 3.54 -6.90 3.49
N ALA A 78 4.43 -6.71 4.48
CA ALA A 78 5.86 -6.90 4.31
C ALA A 78 6.20 -8.33 3.87
N THR A 79 5.51 -9.34 4.43
CA THR A 79 5.70 -10.74 4.06
C THR A 79 5.31 -11.01 2.61
N VAL A 80 4.13 -10.53 2.17
CA VAL A 80 3.68 -10.71 0.78
C VAL A 80 4.64 -10.04 -0.21
N ILE A 81 5.09 -8.82 0.09
CA ILE A 81 6.06 -8.11 -0.74
C ILE A 81 7.41 -8.83 -0.78
N ALA A 82 7.92 -9.29 0.37
CA ALA A 82 9.19 -10.00 0.47
C ALA A 82 9.17 -11.36 -0.27
N GLU A 83 8.04 -12.06 -0.28
CA GLU A 83 7.85 -13.29 -1.04
C GLU A 83 7.81 -13.04 -2.56
N GLY A 84 7.37 -11.86 -3.00
CA GLY A 84 7.35 -11.43 -4.41
C GLY A 84 6.46 -12.27 -5.33
N LYS A 85 5.73 -13.25 -4.78
CA LYS A 85 4.93 -14.22 -5.53
C LYS A 85 3.61 -13.61 -5.97
N ASP A 86 2.77 -13.25 -5.01
CA ASP A 86 1.40 -12.78 -5.20
C ASP A 86 1.35 -11.23 -5.11
N VAL A 87 2.19 -10.57 -5.91
CA VAL A 87 2.29 -9.11 -6.00
C VAL A 87 1.87 -8.58 -7.38
N THR A 88 1.41 -7.34 -7.39
CA THR A 88 0.99 -6.62 -8.60
C THR A 88 2.18 -6.25 -9.50
N TYR A 89 1.88 -5.95 -10.77
CA TYR A 89 2.88 -5.76 -11.84
C TYR A 89 3.96 -4.70 -11.54
N ASP A 90 3.66 -3.69 -10.72
CA ASP A 90 4.60 -2.62 -10.38
C ASP A 90 5.65 -3.03 -9.34
N LEU A 91 5.44 -4.15 -8.63
CA LEU A 91 6.38 -4.73 -7.67
C LEU A 91 7.19 -5.90 -8.26
N LYS A 92 6.93 -6.29 -9.51
CA LYS A 92 7.74 -7.28 -10.23
C LYS A 92 8.97 -6.61 -10.84
N ASP A 93 10.06 -7.37 -10.97
CA ASP A 93 11.28 -6.91 -11.65
C ASP A 93 11.00 -6.55 -13.12
N ASP A 94 10.19 -7.36 -13.80
CA ASP A 94 9.61 -7.05 -15.11
C ASP A 94 8.11 -6.74 -14.96
N ARG A 95 7.71 -5.55 -15.38
CA ARG A 95 6.30 -5.11 -15.38
C ARG A 95 5.40 -5.93 -16.30
N ASN A 96 5.97 -6.72 -17.21
CA ASN A 96 5.26 -7.63 -18.11
C ASN A 96 5.31 -9.08 -17.63
N ASP A 97 5.84 -9.34 -16.42
CA ASP A 97 5.86 -10.68 -15.85
C ASP A 97 4.43 -11.23 -15.78
N PRO A 98 4.14 -12.36 -16.46
CA PRO A 98 2.81 -12.94 -16.49
C PRO A 98 2.36 -13.52 -15.14
N SER A 99 3.27 -13.65 -14.17
CA SER A 99 2.96 -14.04 -12.79
C SER A 99 2.43 -12.90 -11.91
N ALA A 100 2.41 -11.66 -12.40
CA ALA A 100 1.81 -10.55 -11.69
C ALA A 100 0.33 -10.80 -11.42
N VAL A 101 -0.08 -10.68 -10.16
CA VAL A 101 -1.49 -10.87 -9.77
C VAL A 101 -2.25 -9.54 -9.81
N GLY A 102 -3.57 -9.61 -9.71
CA GLY A 102 -4.42 -8.44 -9.65
C GLY A 102 -4.52 -7.82 -8.25
N THR A 103 -5.28 -6.73 -8.16
CA THR A 103 -5.51 -5.99 -6.91
C THR A 103 -6.16 -6.86 -5.84
N ALA A 104 -7.19 -7.62 -6.20
CA ALA A 104 -7.94 -8.49 -5.30
C ALA A 104 -7.08 -9.65 -4.80
N GLU A 105 -6.33 -10.29 -5.71
CA GLU A 105 -5.50 -11.44 -5.38
C GLU A 105 -4.34 -11.06 -4.45
N MET A 106 -3.73 -9.89 -4.65
CA MET A 106 -2.72 -9.37 -3.71
C MET A 106 -3.34 -9.08 -2.33
N ALA A 107 -4.58 -8.56 -2.28
CA ALA A 107 -5.29 -8.36 -1.02
C ALA A 107 -5.61 -9.69 -0.32
N ASP A 108 -6.04 -10.72 -1.06
CA ASP A 108 -6.28 -12.06 -0.53
C ASP A 108 -5.00 -12.69 0.05
N ALA A 109 -3.85 -12.49 -0.62
CA ALA A 109 -2.56 -12.93 -0.11
C ALA A 109 -2.21 -12.25 1.23
N ILE A 110 -2.48 -10.94 1.37
CA ILE A 110 -2.28 -10.20 2.63
C ILE A 110 -3.21 -10.73 3.72
N ILE A 111 -4.48 -10.99 3.40
CA ILE A 111 -5.45 -11.56 4.34
C ILE A 111 -5.00 -12.94 4.83
N ALA A 112 -4.47 -13.78 3.93
CA ALA A 112 -3.95 -15.09 4.31
C ALA A 112 -2.78 -14.99 5.30
N LYS A 113 -1.87 -14.02 5.12
CA LYS A 113 -0.75 -13.79 6.06
C LYS A 113 -1.21 -13.18 7.39
N LEU A 114 -2.32 -12.45 7.41
CA LEU A 114 -2.91 -11.96 8.66
C LEU A 114 -3.43 -13.10 9.55
N GLN A 115 -3.90 -14.20 8.96
CA GLN A 115 -4.53 -15.31 9.69
C GLN A 115 -3.55 -16.40 10.16
N ALA A 116 -2.28 -16.32 9.74
CA ALA A 116 -1.21 -17.23 10.13
C ALA A 116 -0.61 -16.86 11.49
#